data_AF-A0A444YHI8-F1
#
_entry.id   AF-A0A444YHI8-F1
#
_cell.length_a   1.000
_cell.length_b   1.000
_cell.length_c   1.000
_cell.angle_alpha   90.00
_cell.angle_beta   90.00
_cell.angle_gamma   90.00
#
_symmetry.space_group_name_H-M   'P 1'
#
loop_
_entity.id
_entity.type
_entity.pdbx_description
1 polymer ?
#
loop_
_entity_poly.entity_id
_entity_poly.type
_entity_poly.pdbx_seq_one_letter_code
_entity_poly.pdbx_strand_id
1 'polypeptide(L)'
;MNCGVGFRKVATSRWEFSNEKFKKGEREMLCEIRRRRAWTSKQRNAAQNQGAPQDSDEDQRSSSTSSSSGYTTLVDENKRLKKENGVLSLELTTMKRKCRELLDLVAKYSHAQEEEEDEDENEAEAGRPMLFGVRLDVQGQRQVKRKRDEIRESASILLSQSCK
;
A
#
# COMPACT_ATOMS: atom_id res chain seq x y z
N MET A 1 29.39 9.89 15.31
CA MET A 1 27.94 10.06 15.61
C MET A 1 27.30 8.69 15.70
N ASN A 2 26.78 8.27 16.86
CA ASN A 2 26.00 7.03 16.98
C ASN A 2 24.53 7.40 17.13
N CYS A 3 23.78 7.30 16.05
CA CYS A 3 22.33 7.46 16.03
C CYS A 3 21.73 6.31 16.86
N GLY A 4 21.29 6.60 18.08
CA GLY A 4 20.94 5.60 19.08
C GLY A 4 19.71 4.76 18.71
N VAL A 5 19.82 3.44 18.93
CA VAL A 5 18.67 2.52 19.03
C VAL A 5 17.76 2.98 20.17
N GLY A 6 16.55 3.48 19.85
CA GLY A 6 15.66 4.06 20.86
C GLY A 6 14.39 4.72 20.32
N PHE A 7 13.56 5.22 21.23
CA PHE A 7 12.38 6.00 20.90
C PHE A 7 12.78 7.39 20.41
N ARG A 8 12.33 7.77 19.21
CA ARG A 8 12.43 9.13 18.67
C ARG A 8 11.05 9.77 18.64
N LYS A 9 10.98 11.07 18.92
CA LYS A 9 9.75 11.83 18.82
C LYS A 9 9.51 12.17 17.35
N VAL A 10 8.34 11.83 16.82
CA VAL A 10 7.95 12.12 15.42
C VAL A 10 6.79 13.10 15.33
N ALA A 11 6.03 13.27 16.41
CA ALA A 11 5.04 14.34 16.55
C ALA A 11 4.87 14.72 18.02
N THR A 12 4.08 15.76 18.29
CA THR A 12 3.80 16.27 19.65
C THR A 12 3.30 15.18 20.60
N SER A 13 2.48 14.24 20.12
CA SER A 13 1.93 13.10 20.87
C SER A 13 2.45 11.73 20.41
N ARG A 14 3.37 11.67 19.44
CA ARG A 14 3.76 10.40 18.78
C ARG A 14 5.27 10.15 18.89
N TRP A 15 5.60 8.98 19.44
CA TRP A 15 6.96 8.44 19.51
C TRP A 15 7.06 7.18 18.69
N GLU A 16 8.17 7.01 17.98
CA GLU A 16 8.46 5.80 17.21
C GLU A 16 9.75 5.16 17.69
N PHE A 17 9.74 3.85 17.85
CA PHE A 17 10.95 3.09 18.19
C PHE A 17 11.77 2.88 16.92
N SER A 18 13.01 3.37 16.94
CA SER A 18 13.96 3.26 15.83
C SER A 18 14.94 2.13 16.13
N ASN A 19 14.61 0.92 15.67
CA ASN A 19 15.51 -0.23 15.74
C ASN A 19 15.25 -1.11 14.52
N GLU A 20 16.30 -1.39 13.74
CA GLU A 20 16.23 -2.17 12.50
C GLU A 20 15.68 -3.59 12.70
N LYS A 21 15.78 -4.11 13.93
CA LYS A 21 15.35 -5.46 14.32
C LYS A 21 13.96 -5.50 14.95
N PHE A 22 13.28 -4.34 15.05
CA PHE A 22 11.92 -4.24 15.56
C PHE A 22 10.94 -4.03 14.39
N LYS A 23 10.52 -5.13 13.76
CA LYS A 23 9.63 -5.12 12.60
C LYS A 23 8.34 -5.88 12.89
N LYS A 24 7.23 -5.41 12.31
CA LYS A 24 5.91 -6.04 12.48
C LYS A 24 5.90 -7.42 11.81
N GLY A 25 5.63 -8.47 12.58
CA GLY A 25 5.53 -9.85 12.08
C GLY A 25 6.81 -10.67 12.17
N GLU A 26 7.98 -10.02 12.27
CA GLU A 26 9.29 -10.69 12.34
C GLU A 26 9.75 -10.86 13.80
N ARG A 27 9.12 -11.80 14.52
CA ARG A 27 9.42 -12.03 15.95
C ARG A 27 10.82 -12.57 16.22
N GLU A 28 11.42 -13.25 15.25
CA GLU A 28 12.74 -13.87 15.39
C GLU A 28 13.83 -12.81 15.58
N MET A 29 13.75 -11.69 14.85
CA MET A 29 14.71 -10.59 14.94
C MET A 29 14.68 -9.88 16.31
N LEU A 30 13.60 -10.02 17.08
CA LEU A 30 13.47 -9.38 18.39
C LEU A 30 14.48 -9.91 19.41
N CYS A 31 14.90 -11.18 19.29
CA CYS A 31 15.86 -11.77 20.23
C CYS A 31 17.27 -11.16 20.12
N GLU A 32 17.56 -10.51 18.99
CA GLU A 32 18.83 -9.83 18.76
C GLU A 32 18.90 -8.43 19.39
N ILE A 33 17.77 -7.89 19.87
CA ILE A 33 17.71 -6.60 20.56
C ILE A 33 18.20 -6.78 22.00
N ARG A 34 19.45 -6.38 22.26
CA ARG A 34 20.06 -6.47 23.59
C ARG A 34 19.71 -5.24 24.43
N ARG A 35 19.31 -5.45 25.69
CA ARG A 35 19.25 -4.37 26.68
C ARG A 35 20.67 -3.83 26.88
N ARG A 36 20.88 -2.52 26.70
CA ARG A 36 22.14 -1.89 27.10
C ARG A 36 22.34 -2.20 28.59
N ARG A 37 23.48 -2.81 28.96
CA ARG A 37 23.85 -2.94 30.36
C ARG A 37 23.91 -1.53 30.94
N ALA A 38 23.15 -1.26 31.99
CA ALA A 38 23.37 -0.05 32.77
C ALA A 38 24.84 -0.10 33.19
N TRP A 39 25.61 0.94 32.87
CA TRP A 39 26.98 1.02 33.31
C TRP A 39 26.89 1.12 34.82
N THR A 40 27.11 0.02 35.53
CA THR A 40 27.59 0.11 36.90
C THR A 40 28.83 0.97 36.79
N SER A 41 28.76 2.19 37.32
CA SER A 41 29.92 3.03 37.54
C SER A 41 31.04 2.11 38.01
N LYS A 42 32.08 1.98 37.22
CA LYS A 42 33.26 1.20 37.59
C LYS A 42 33.95 2.02 38.66
N GLN A 43 33.43 1.93 39.88
CA GLN A 43 34.16 2.29 41.08
C GLN A 43 35.41 1.41 41.04
N ARG A 44 36.55 2.05 40.74
CA ARG A 44 37.84 1.46 41.04
C ARG A 44 37.80 1.13 42.53
N ASN A 45 37.91 -0.14 42.87
CA ASN A 45 39.00 -0.66 43.70
C ASN A 45 38.82 -2.17 43.87
N ALA A 46 39.93 -2.87 43.68
CA ALA A 46 40.06 -4.30 43.93
C ALA A 46 40.21 -4.53 45.44
N ALA A 47 39.47 -5.49 45.99
CA ALA A 47 39.94 -6.50 46.95
C ALA A 47 38.76 -7.24 47.63
N GLN A 48 38.79 -8.57 47.48
CA GLN A 48 38.46 -9.60 48.47
C GLN A 48 36.99 -9.95 48.86
N ASN A 49 36.77 -11.27 48.76
CA ASN A 49 36.06 -12.20 49.65
C ASN A 49 34.53 -12.41 49.62
N GLN A 50 34.20 -13.64 49.20
CA GLN A 50 33.18 -14.62 49.63
C GLN A 50 32.10 -14.23 50.66
N GLY A 51 30.84 -14.64 50.38
CA GLY A 51 29.81 -14.91 51.40
C GLY A 51 28.35 -14.68 50.98
N ALA A 52 27.61 -15.79 50.76
CA ALA A 52 26.16 -16.06 50.93
C ALA A 52 25.04 -15.09 50.45
N PRO A 53 23.84 -15.63 50.08
CA PRO A 53 22.71 -14.85 49.58
C PRO A 53 21.83 -14.36 50.74
N GLN A 54 21.49 -13.07 50.75
CA GLN A 54 20.45 -12.56 51.63
C GLN A 54 19.63 -11.46 50.95
N ASP A 55 18.37 -11.84 50.76
CA ASP A 55 17.14 -11.06 50.76
C ASP A 55 17.27 -9.61 51.29
N SER A 56 16.80 -8.66 50.50
CA SER A 56 16.26 -7.41 51.02
C SER A 56 15.34 -6.79 49.96
N ASP A 57 14.06 -7.03 50.19
CA ASP A 57 12.90 -6.24 49.77
C ASP A 57 13.11 -4.73 50.05
N GLU A 58 12.16 -3.93 49.57
CA GLU A 58 12.08 -2.45 49.62
C GLU A 58 12.59 -1.72 48.37
N ASP A 59 11.73 -1.67 47.34
CA ASP A 59 11.10 -0.39 47.02
C ASP A 59 9.88 -0.57 46.10
N GLN A 60 8.74 -0.74 46.76
CA GLN A 60 7.42 -0.42 46.26
C GLN A 60 7.37 1.05 45.80
N ARG A 61 7.39 1.26 44.49
CA ARG A 61 6.54 2.31 43.90
C ARG A 61 5.94 1.87 42.59
N SER A 62 5.07 0.87 42.73
CA SER A 62 3.95 0.61 41.83
C SER A 62 3.27 1.93 41.42
N SER A 63 3.72 2.50 40.32
CA SER A 63 2.97 3.51 39.56
C SER A 63 1.97 2.78 38.67
N SER A 64 1.11 1.98 39.31
CA SER A 64 0.25 1.00 38.63
C SER A 64 -1.19 1.47 38.45
N THR A 65 -1.53 2.68 38.87
CA THR A 65 -2.90 3.20 38.72
C THR A 65 -3.18 3.88 37.37
N SER A 66 -2.16 4.21 36.58
CA SER A 66 -2.34 4.82 35.25
C SER A 66 -2.23 3.83 34.08
N SER A 67 -1.46 2.75 34.24
CA SER A 67 -1.14 1.83 33.14
C SER A 67 -2.24 0.82 32.81
N SER A 68 -3.04 0.38 33.80
CA SER A 68 -4.15 -0.54 33.56
C SER A 68 -5.24 0.10 32.71
N SER A 69 -5.62 1.35 33.02
CA SER A 69 -6.65 2.10 32.30
C SER A 69 -6.25 2.41 30.85
N GLY A 70 -4.98 2.76 30.59
CA GLY A 70 -4.52 3.02 29.23
C GLY A 70 -4.39 1.75 28.38
N TYR A 71 -4.03 0.62 29.01
CA TYR A 71 -3.90 -0.66 28.31
C TYR A 71 -5.24 -1.17 27.79
N THR A 72 -6.29 -1.15 28.61
CA THR A 72 -7.63 -1.59 28.19
C THR A 72 -8.18 -0.74 27.05
N THR A 73 -8.04 0.59 27.12
CA THR A 73 -8.41 1.51 26.04
C THR A 73 -7.64 1.21 24.75
N LEU A 74 -6.33 0.97 24.82
CA LEU A 74 -5.53 0.62 23.64
C LEU A 74 -5.94 -0.73 23.03
N VAL A 75 -6.29 -1.71 23.87
CA VAL A 75 -6.76 -3.02 23.40
C VAL A 75 -8.09 -2.88 22.65
N ASP A 76 -9.04 -2.13 23.19
CA ASP A 76 -10.35 -1.93 22.56
C ASP A 76 -10.25 -1.07 21.29
N GLU A 77 -9.41 -0.06 21.30
CA GLU A 77 -9.08 0.74 20.12
C GLU A 77 -8.43 -0.12 19.02
N ASN A 78 -7.51 -1.02 19.38
CA ASN A 78 -6.91 -1.93 18.41
C ASN A 78 -7.94 -2.91 17.82
N LYS A 79 -8.89 -3.39 18.63
CA LYS A 79 -10.01 -4.22 18.13
C LYS A 79 -10.87 -3.43 17.16
N ARG A 80 -11.20 -2.17 17.46
CA ARG A 80 -11.96 -1.28 16.58
C ARG A 80 -11.25 -1.05 15.25
N LEU A 81 -9.96 -0.68 15.31
CA LEU A 81 -9.13 -0.47 14.12
C LEU A 81 -9.02 -1.73 13.25
N LYS A 82 -8.92 -2.92 13.85
CA LYS A 82 -8.95 -4.19 13.09
C LYS A 82 -10.25 -4.40 12.33
N LYS A 83 -11.39 -4.06 12.93
CA LYS A 83 -12.71 -4.14 12.27
C LYS A 83 -12.78 -3.17 11.10
N GLU A 84 -12.42 -1.91 11.32
CA GLU A 84 -12.43 -0.87 10.28
C GLU A 84 -11.47 -1.20 9.14
N ASN A 85 -10.25 -1.66 9.44
CA ASN A 85 -9.32 -2.10 8.42
C ASN A 85 -9.86 -3.29 7.61
N GLY A 86 -10.64 -4.18 8.24
CA GLY A 86 -11.36 -5.25 7.55
C GLY A 86 -12.44 -4.72 6.60
N VAL A 87 -13.25 -3.77 7.05
CA VAL A 87 -14.27 -3.10 6.22
C VAL A 87 -13.61 -2.39 5.03
N LEU A 88 -12.57 -1.60 5.28
CA LEU A 88 -11.80 -0.91 4.22
C LEU A 88 -11.20 -1.89 3.22
N SER A 89 -10.70 -3.04 3.67
CA SER A 89 -10.16 -4.07 2.78
C SER A 89 -11.26 -4.69 1.89
N LEU A 90 -12.47 -4.87 2.44
CA LEU A 90 -13.63 -5.32 1.68
C LEU A 90 -14.08 -4.29 0.64
N GLU A 91 -14.14 -3.01 1.03
CA GLU A 91 -14.47 -1.90 0.12
C GLU A 91 -13.46 -1.81 -1.03
N LEU A 92 -12.16 -1.90 -0.71
CA LEU A 92 -11.09 -1.88 -1.70
C LEU A 92 -11.20 -3.06 -2.68
N THR A 93 -11.52 -4.26 -2.17
CA THR A 93 -11.76 -5.44 -3.01
C THR A 93 -12.97 -5.25 -3.92
N THR A 94 -14.03 -4.64 -3.39
CA THR A 94 -15.26 -4.33 -4.14
C THR A 94 -15.01 -3.32 -5.24
N MET A 95 -14.29 -2.23 -4.94
CA MET A 95 -13.94 -1.21 -5.93
C MET A 95 -13.07 -1.79 -7.04
N LYS A 96 -12.05 -2.58 -6.69
CA LYS A 96 -11.22 -3.29 -7.67
C LYS A 96 -12.05 -4.20 -8.59
N ARG A 97 -13.08 -4.86 -8.07
CA ARG A 97 -14.00 -5.68 -8.87
C ARG A 97 -14.78 -4.81 -9.86
N LYS A 98 -15.39 -3.71 -9.40
CA LYS A 98 -16.12 -2.78 -10.27
C LYS A 98 -15.24 -2.18 -11.36
N CYS A 99 -14.00 -1.80 -11.04
CA CYS A 99 -13.06 -1.32 -12.04
C CYS A 99 -12.79 -2.38 -13.12
N ARG A 100 -12.60 -3.65 -12.74
CA ARG A 100 -12.45 -4.74 -13.71
C ARG A 100 -13.69 -4.94 -14.57
N GLU A 101 -14.88 -4.91 -13.99
CA GLU A 101 -16.15 -5.02 -14.74
C GLU A 101 -16.29 -3.89 -15.78
N LEU A 102 -15.91 -2.65 -15.42
CA LEU A 102 -15.89 -1.52 -16.36
C LEU A 102 -14.86 -1.72 -17.48
N LEU A 103 -13.66 -2.22 -17.15
CA LEU A 103 -12.63 -2.51 -18.14
C LEU A 103 -13.08 -3.61 -19.12
N ASP A 104 -13.67 -4.69 -18.61
CA ASP A 104 -14.22 -5.77 -19.44
C ASP A 104 -15.33 -5.25 -20.37
N LEU A 105 -16.15 -4.33 -19.89
CA LEU A 105 -17.20 -3.71 -20.70
C LEU A 105 -16.60 -2.87 -21.83
N VAL A 106 -15.62 -2.01 -21.52
CA VAL A 106 -14.91 -1.20 -22.52
C VAL A 106 -14.23 -2.09 -23.57
N ALA A 107 -13.57 -3.17 -23.13
CA ALA A 107 -12.92 -4.13 -24.03
C ALA A 107 -13.93 -4.78 -25.00
N LYS A 108 -15.10 -5.20 -24.52
CA LYS A 108 -16.15 -5.79 -25.37
C LYS A 108 -16.63 -4.83 -26.46
N TYR A 109 -16.83 -3.56 -26.12
CA TYR A 109 -17.25 -2.55 -27.10
C TYR A 109 -16.13 -2.20 -28.08
N SER A 110 -14.86 -2.22 -27.65
CA SER A 110 -13.74 -2.03 -28.57
C SER A 110 -13.64 -3.17 -29.60
N HIS A 111 -13.88 -4.42 -29.19
CA HIS A 111 -13.81 -5.57 -30.10
C HIS A 111 -15.05 -5.70 -31.02
N ALA A 112 -16.27 -5.48 -30.50
CA ALA A 112 -17.47 -5.53 -31.33
C ALA A 112 -17.48 -4.45 -32.43
N GLN A 113 -16.76 -3.35 -32.19
CA GLN A 113 -16.64 -2.24 -33.11
C GLN A 113 -15.60 -2.49 -34.23
N GLU A 114 -14.65 -3.40 -34.03
CA GLU A 114 -13.67 -3.83 -35.06
C GLU A 114 -14.35 -4.73 -36.10
N GLU A 115 -15.22 -5.64 -35.67
CA GLU A 115 -15.96 -6.55 -36.58
C GLU A 115 -16.89 -5.77 -37.54
N GLU A 116 -17.57 -4.72 -37.06
CA GLU A 116 -18.40 -3.88 -37.94
C GLU A 116 -17.57 -2.90 -38.81
N GLU A 117 -16.38 -2.48 -38.36
CA GLU A 117 -15.51 -1.60 -39.16
C GLU A 117 -14.89 -2.32 -40.35
N ASP A 118 -14.50 -3.58 -40.20
CA ASP A 118 -13.97 -4.39 -41.30
C ASP A 118 -15.04 -4.65 -42.38
N GLU A 119 -16.31 -4.80 -41.98
CA GLU A 119 -17.44 -4.93 -42.92
C GLU A 119 -17.76 -3.59 -43.61
N ASP A 120 -17.85 -2.49 -42.86
CA ASP A 120 -18.13 -1.14 -43.38
C ASP A 120 -17.00 -0.60 -44.27
N GLU A 121 -15.72 -0.88 -43.97
CA GLU A 121 -14.60 -0.44 -44.79
C GLU A 121 -14.60 -1.11 -46.17
N ASN A 122 -14.90 -2.41 -46.22
CA ASN A 122 -15.03 -3.15 -47.48
C ASN A 122 -16.21 -2.64 -48.32
N GLU A 123 -17.34 -2.31 -47.69
CA GLU A 123 -18.52 -1.77 -48.40
C GLU A 123 -18.31 -0.31 -48.84
N ALA A 124 -17.69 0.52 -48.00
CA ALA A 124 -17.38 1.92 -48.31
C ALA A 124 -16.27 2.08 -49.37
N GLU A 125 -15.33 1.14 -49.48
CA GLU A 125 -14.34 1.10 -50.56
C GLU A 125 -15.00 0.82 -51.92
N ALA A 126 -16.04 -0.02 -51.94
CA ALA A 126 -16.81 -0.40 -53.12
C ALA A 126 -17.81 0.68 -53.55
N GLY A 127 -18.41 1.41 -52.60
CA GLY A 127 -19.37 2.49 -52.84
C GLY A 127 -18.76 3.88 -53.08
N ARG A 128 -17.43 4.02 -53.04
CA ARG A 128 -16.75 5.32 -53.08
C ARG A 128 -16.89 5.98 -54.47
N PRO A 129 -17.41 7.22 -54.56
CA PRO A 129 -17.61 7.88 -55.84
C PRO A 129 -16.28 8.08 -56.56
N MET A 130 -16.24 7.66 -57.82
CA MET A 130 -15.10 7.82 -58.70
C MET A 130 -15.31 8.99 -59.66
N LEU A 131 -14.27 9.78 -59.87
CA LEU A 131 -14.22 10.80 -60.91
C LEU A 131 -13.01 10.50 -61.80
N PHE A 132 -13.25 10.23 -63.08
CA PHE A 132 -12.22 9.79 -64.04
C PHE A 132 -11.43 8.55 -63.58
N GLY A 133 -12.11 7.57 -62.97
CA GLY A 133 -11.47 6.34 -62.47
C GLY A 133 -10.59 6.54 -61.22
N VAL A 134 -10.56 7.76 -60.67
CA VAL A 134 -9.85 8.09 -59.43
C VAL A 134 -10.86 8.18 -58.29
N ARG A 135 -10.59 7.48 -57.18
CA ARG A 135 -11.42 7.52 -55.96
C ARG A 135 -11.30 8.87 -55.26
N LEU A 136 -12.44 9.49 -54.98
CA LEU A 136 -12.50 10.76 -54.26
C LEU A 136 -12.44 10.54 -52.74
N ASP A 137 -11.61 11.31 -52.03
CA ASP A 137 -11.54 11.33 -50.57
C ASP A 137 -12.54 12.33 -49.97
N VAL A 138 -13.48 11.84 -49.15
CA VAL A 138 -14.39 12.71 -48.38
C VAL A 138 -13.68 13.18 -47.10
N GLN A 139 -13.32 14.47 -47.08
CA GLN A 139 -12.44 15.07 -46.06
C GLN A 139 -12.99 15.04 -44.62
N GLY A 140 -14.32 14.91 -44.45
CA GLY A 140 -14.99 14.86 -43.14
C GLY A 140 -14.90 13.51 -42.42
N GLN A 141 -14.96 12.39 -43.13
CA GLN A 141 -14.86 11.05 -42.53
C GLN A 141 -13.50 10.81 -41.87
N ARG A 142 -12.44 11.40 -42.44
CA ARG A 142 -11.07 11.25 -41.95
C ARG A 142 -10.85 11.86 -40.56
N GLN A 143 -11.60 12.91 -40.20
CA GLN A 143 -11.49 13.52 -38.86
C GLN A 143 -12.26 12.73 -37.80
N VAL A 144 -13.43 12.18 -38.14
CA VAL A 144 -14.22 11.33 -37.24
C VAL A 144 -13.46 10.04 -36.93
N LYS A 145 -12.85 9.42 -37.95
CA LYS A 145 -12.01 8.23 -37.81
C LYS A 145 -10.81 8.49 -36.88
N ARG A 146 -10.08 9.59 -37.09
CA ARG A 146 -8.98 10.00 -36.19
C ARG A 146 -9.39 10.14 -34.73
N LYS A 147 -10.49 10.84 -34.44
CA LYS A 147 -10.97 10.99 -33.05
C LYS A 147 -11.36 9.65 -32.42
N ARG A 148 -11.92 8.73 -33.20
CA ARG A 148 -12.29 7.38 -32.75
C ARG A 148 -11.05 6.53 -32.47
N ASP A 149 -10.04 6.60 -33.34
CA ASP A 149 -8.75 5.93 -33.14
C ASP A 149 -8.03 6.43 -31.88
N GLU A 150 -8.06 7.74 -31.61
CA GLU A 150 -7.50 8.34 -30.38
C GLU A 150 -8.19 7.81 -29.11
N ILE A 151 -9.51 7.63 -29.14
CA ILE A 151 -10.29 7.06 -28.03
C ILE A 151 -9.94 5.58 -27.85
N ARG A 152 -9.77 4.83 -28.94
CA ARG A 152 -9.36 3.41 -28.92
C ARG A 152 -7.96 3.24 -28.35
N GLU A 153 -7.01 4.06 -28.80
CA GLU A 153 -5.65 4.06 -28.26
C GLU A 153 -5.65 4.36 -26.75
N SER A 154 -6.44 5.35 -26.33
CA SER A 154 -6.62 5.69 -24.92
C SER A 154 -7.20 4.53 -24.11
N ALA A 155 -8.20 3.82 -24.62
CA ALA A 155 -8.80 2.65 -23.97
C ALA A 155 -7.81 1.48 -23.86
N SER A 156 -7.03 1.22 -24.91
CA SER A 156 -6.00 0.19 -24.94
C SER A 156 -4.89 0.45 -23.91
N ILE A 157 -4.44 1.70 -23.79
CA ILE A 157 -3.44 2.10 -22.79
C ILE A 157 -3.97 1.84 -21.37
N LEU A 158 -5.22 2.22 -21.07
CA LEU A 158 -5.84 2.00 -19.75
C LEU A 158 -5.96 0.50 -19.39
N LEU A 159 -6.29 -0.33 -20.36
CA LEU A 159 -6.36 -1.78 -20.19
C LEU A 159 -4.97 -2.38 -19.90
N SER A 160 -3.94 -1.93 -20.62
CA SER A 160 -2.56 -2.45 -20.47
C SER A 160 -1.91 -2.11 -19.12
N GLN A 161 -2.29 -0.99 -18.50
CA GLN A 161 -1.72 -0.55 -17.21
C GLN A 161 -2.30 -1.29 -16.00
N SER A 162 -3.44 -1.98 -16.15
CA SER A 162 -4.10 -2.70 -15.05
C SER A 162 -3.52 -4.10 -14.76
N CYS A 163 -2.57 -4.58 -15.58
CA CYS A 163 -1.93 -5.90 -15.44
C CYS A 163 -0.62 -5.91 -14.61
N LYS A 164 -0.33 -4.87 -13.81
CA LYS A 164 0.87 -4.81 -12.95
C LYS A 164 0.53 -4.65 -11.47
#